data_AF-A0A0F9QTM3-F1
#
_entry.id   AF-A0A0F9QTM3-F1
#
_cell.length_a   1.000
_cell.length_b   1.000
_cell.length_c   1.000
_cell.angle_alpha   90.00
_cell.angle_beta   90.00
_cell.angle_gamma   90.00
#
_symmetry.space_group_name_H-M   'P 1'
#
loop_
_entity.id
_entity.type
_entity.pdbx_description
1 polymer ?
#
loop_
_entity_poly.entity_id
_entity_poly.type
_entity_poly.pdbx_seq_one_letter_code
_entity_poly.pdbx_strand_id
1 'polypeptide(L)'
;MLNFFFSDNETEELTALMICETCSVADECLQYALGTRQTDGVWGMHNPQDRRNLKRQISRRPQHAQRYWDASFDKIRRRTASTVDAQGAERPVFATI
;
A
#
# COMPACT_ATOMS: atom_id res chain seq x y z
N MET A 1 15.94 -11.59 15.00
CA MET A 1 15.61 -10.19 14.69
C MET A 1 14.89 -10.23 13.34
N LEU A 2 13.57 -10.01 13.36
CA LEU A 2 12.65 -10.32 12.26
C LEU A 2 12.89 -9.39 11.06
N ASN A 3 13.71 -9.82 10.09
CA ASN A 3 13.97 -9.09 8.86
C ASN A 3 13.19 -9.67 7.67
N PHE A 4 12.02 -10.28 7.91
CA PHE A 4 11.26 -10.98 6.88
C PHE A 4 10.56 -10.04 5.88
N PHE A 5 10.36 -8.75 6.23
CA PHE A 5 9.86 -7.73 5.29
C PHE A 5 10.84 -7.42 4.15
N PHE A 6 12.12 -7.75 4.30
CA PHE A 6 13.17 -7.50 3.32
C PHE A 6 13.85 -8.80 2.88
N SER A 7 13.11 -9.91 2.94
CA SER A 7 13.59 -11.23 2.55
C SER A 7 13.30 -11.53 1.08
N ASP A 8 14.20 -12.27 0.46
CA ASP A 8 14.01 -12.86 -0.87
C ASP A 8 13.33 -14.25 -0.80
N ASN A 9 13.04 -14.74 0.41
CA ASN A 9 12.35 -16.00 0.61
C ASN A 9 10.83 -15.81 0.44
N GLU A 10 10.24 -16.58 -0.48
CA GLU A 10 8.81 -16.52 -0.81
C GLU A 10 7.89 -16.71 0.41
N THR A 11 8.23 -17.62 1.34
CA THR A 11 7.41 -17.86 2.54
C THR A 11 7.47 -16.70 3.54
N GLU A 12 8.63 -16.06 3.65
CA GLU A 12 8.80 -14.86 4.46
C GLU A 12 8.12 -13.64 3.83
N GLU A 13 8.15 -13.54 2.50
CA GLU A 13 7.43 -12.53 1.73
C GLU A 13 5.92 -12.66 1.91
N LEU A 14 5.36 -13.88 1.81
CA LEU A 14 3.95 -14.16 2.07
C LEU A 14 3.57 -13.78 3.51
N THR A 15 4.44 -14.07 4.47
CA THR A 15 4.24 -13.67 5.87
C THR A 15 4.21 -12.16 6.04
N ALA A 16 5.13 -11.45 5.39
CA ALA A 16 5.14 -9.99 5.36
C ALA A 16 3.88 -9.40 4.72
N LEU A 17 3.41 -9.97 3.61
CA LEU A 17 2.17 -9.55 2.95
C LEU A 17 0.95 -9.72 3.87
N MET A 18 0.83 -10.85 4.57
CA MET A 18 -0.26 -11.09 5.52
C MET A 18 -0.25 -10.08 6.67
N ILE A 19 0.93 -9.74 7.21
CA ILE A 19 1.04 -8.75 8.28
C ILE A 19 0.72 -7.34 7.75
N CYS A 20 1.25 -6.98 6.59
CA CYS A 20 0.94 -5.71 5.91
C CYS A 20 -0.56 -5.54 5.65
N GLU A 21 -1.29 -6.62 5.36
CA GLU A 21 -2.74 -6.58 5.09
C GLU A 21 -3.57 -6.10 6.28
N THR A 22 -3.02 -6.20 7.50
CA THR A 22 -3.67 -5.74 8.73
C THR A 22 -3.20 -4.36 9.19
N CYS A 23 -2.20 -3.79 8.50
CA CYS A 23 -1.58 -2.53 8.91
C CYS A 23 -2.47 -1.34 8.53
N SER A 24 -2.79 -0.49 9.51
CA SER A 24 -3.64 0.69 9.31
C SER A 24 -3.01 1.75 8.40
N VAL A 25 -1.69 1.73 8.23
CA VAL A 25 -0.93 2.70 7.42
C VAL A 25 -0.41 2.10 6.10
N ALA A 26 -1.04 1.03 5.62
CA ALA A 26 -0.59 0.33 4.41
C ALA A 26 -0.56 1.26 3.18
N ASP A 27 -1.51 2.19 3.07
CA ASP A 27 -1.59 3.12 1.93
C ASP A 27 -0.49 4.16 1.95
N GLU A 28 -0.25 4.83 3.08
CA GLU A 28 0.84 5.79 3.25
C GLU A 28 2.20 5.09 3.02
N CYS A 29 2.32 3.85 3.49
CA CYS A 29 3.50 3.01 3.27
C CYS A 29 3.73 2.74 1.78
N LEU A 30 2.68 2.36 1.03
CA LEU A 30 2.77 2.15 -0.42
C LEU A 30 3.09 3.44 -1.17
N GLN A 31 2.45 4.55 -0.79
CA GLN A 31 2.70 5.86 -1.38
C GLN A 31 4.15 6.29 -1.16
N TYR A 32 4.65 6.13 0.06
CA TYR A 32 6.06 6.37 0.38
C TYR A 32 6.98 5.49 -0.47
N ALA A 33 6.71 4.20 -0.56
CA ALA A 33 7.52 3.26 -1.32
C ALA A 33 7.58 3.62 -2.81
N LEU A 34 6.45 4.00 -3.41
CA LEU A 34 6.38 4.43 -4.81
C LEU A 34 7.06 5.79 -5.04
N GLY A 35 6.83 6.75 -4.14
CA GLY A 35 7.38 8.12 -4.22
C GLY A 35 8.89 8.15 -4.06
N THR A 36 9.43 7.38 -3.11
CA THR A 36 10.87 7.28 -2.85
C THR A 36 11.56 6.19 -3.67
N ARG A 37 10.81 5.42 -4.48
CA ARG A 37 11.33 4.36 -5.36
C ARG A 37 12.03 3.23 -4.60
N GLN A 38 11.47 2.80 -3.47
CA GLN A 38 11.96 1.64 -2.73
C GLN A 38 11.96 0.40 -3.62
N THR A 39 13.12 -0.24 -3.75
CA THR A 39 13.36 -1.34 -4.68
C THR A 39 12.99 -2.70 -4.10
N ASP A 40 13.17 -2.87 -2.80
CA ASP A 40 13.18 -4.19 -2.15
C ASP A 40 12.16 -4.28 -1.02
N GLY A 41 11.91 -5.51 -0.57
CA GLY A 41 10.99 -5.83 0.51
C GLY A 41 9.51 -5.60 0.21
N VAL A 42 8.65 -5.90 1.18
CA VAL A 42 7.19 -5.73 1.15
C VAL A 42 6.81 -4.37 1.74
N TRP A 43 6.02 -3.61 0.99
CA TRP A 43 5.56 -2.28 1.39
C TRP A 43 4.09 -2.13 1.03
N GLY A 44 3.28 -1.70 1.99
CA GLY A 44 1.86 -1.42 1.77
C GLY A 44 1.13 -2.53 1.03
N MET A 45 1.32 -3.77 1.46
CA MET A 45 0.75 -4.99 0.86
C MET A 45 1.25 -5.36 -0.54
N HIS A 46 2.34 -4.76 -1.02
CA HIS A 46 2.90 -5.06 -2.32
C HIS A 46 4.36 -5.50 -2.17
N ASN A 47 4.70 -6.63 -2.78
CA ASN A 47 6.09 -7.04 -2.93
C ASN A 47 6.81 -6.17 -4.01
N PRO A 48 8.13 -6.31 -4.20
CA PRO A 48 8.86 -5.55 -5.21
C PRO A 48 8.29 -5.66 -6.62
N GLN A 49 7.83 -6.86 -7.01
CA GLN A 49 7.30 -7.11 -8.35
C GLN A 49 5.93 -6.45 -8.55
N ASP A 50 5.05 -6.54 -7.57
CA ASP A 50 3.73 -5.92 -7.57
C ASP A 50 3.86 -4.39 -7.65
N ARG A 51 4.77 -3.79 -6.87
CA ARG A 51 5.04 -2.35 -6.93
C ARG A 51 5.56 -1.91 -8.30
N ARG A 52 6.43 -2.70 -8.93
CA ARG A 52 6.91 -2.40 -10.30
C ARG A 52 5.77 -2.42 -11.31
N ASN A 53 4.88 -3.42 -11.22
CA ASN A 53 3.70 -3.52 -12.08
C ASN A 53 2.74 -2.35 -11.86
N LEU A 54 2.48 -2.00 -10.61
CA LEU A 54 1.64 -0.88 -10.22
C LEU A 54 2.19 0.45 -10.74
N LYS A 55 3.48 0.71 -10.54
CA LYS A 55 4.14 1.92 -11.06
C LYS A 55 4.01 2.03 -12.57
N ARG A 56 4.21 0.92 -13.31
CA ARG A 56 4.01 0.88 -14.77
C ARG A 56 2.57 1.20 -15.16
N GLN A 57 1.58 0.65 -14.44
CA GLN A 57 0.16 0.92 -14.70
C GLN A 57 -0.18 2.41 -14.48
N ILE A 58 0.30 3.00 -13.39
CA ILE A 58 0.13 4.42 -13.07
C ILE A 58 0.80 5.31 -14.11
N SER A 59 2.06 5.03 -14.48
CA SER A 59 2.80 5.81 -15.49
C SER A 59 2.12 5.81 -16.86
N ARG A 60 1.42 4.74 -17.24
CA ARG A 60 0.72 4.65 -18.53
C ARG A 60 -0.58 5.45 -18.55
N ARG A 61 -1.20 5.68 -17.39
CA ARG A 61 -2.47 6.41 -17.26
C ARG A 61 -2.49 7.19 -15.93
N PRO A 62 -1.86 8.38 -15.88
CA PRO A 62 -1.75 9.17 -14.64
C PRO A 62 -3.12 9.47 -14.00
N GLN A 63 -4.15 9.68 -14.83
CA GLN A 63 -5.53 9.89 -14.40
C GLN A 63 -6.12 8.71 -13.59
N HIS A 64 -5.61 7.50 -13.80
CA HIS A 64 -6.02 6.30 -13.06
C HIS A 64 -5.32 6.17 -11.69
N ALA A 65 -4.26 6.95 -11.43
CA ALA A 65 -3.58 6.93 -10.13
C ALA A 65 -4.56 7.28 -9.00
N GLN A 66 -5.33 8.35 -9.18
CA GLN A 66 -6.32 8.78 -8.20
C GLN A 66 -7.39 7.71 -7.95
N ARG A 67 -7.93 7.11 -9.02
CA ARG A 67 -8.92 6.02 -8.91
C ARG A 67 -8.35 4.77 -8.25
N TYR A 68 -7.07 4.48 -8.46
CA TYR A 68 -6.39 3.37 -7.81
C TYR A 68 -6.29 3.60 -6.29
N TRP A 69 -5.89 4.81 -5.88
CA TRP A 69 -5.85 5.18 -4.47
C TRP A 69 -7.24 5.17 -3.84
N ASP A 70 -8.23 5.81 -4.47
CA ASP A 70 -9.62 5.83 -3.99
C ASP A 70 -10.23 4.41 -3.82
N ALA A 71 -9.95 3.50 -4.76
CA ALA A 71 -10.41 2.11 -4.68
C ALA A 71 -9.65 1.27 -3.65
N SER A 72 -8.37 1.60 -3.39
CA SER A 72 -7.56 0.93 -2.37
C SER A 72 -8.02 1.32 -0.95
N PHE A 73 -8.31 2.61 -0.72
CA PHE A 73 -8.86 3.12 0.54
C PHE A 73 -10.21 2.48 0.90
N ASP A 74 -11.08 2.23 -0.08
CA ASP A 74 -12.38 1.60 0.14
C ASP A 74 -12.28 0.14 0.64
N LYS A 75 -11.20 -0.57 0.27
CA LYS A 75 -10.96 -1.95 0.71
C LYS A 75 -10.37 -2.02 2.12
N ILE A 76 -9.48 -1.08 2.46
CA ILE A 76 -8.85 -0.99 3.79
C ILE A 76 -9.84 -0.47 4.83
N ARG A 77 -10.59 0.61 4.53
CA ARG A 77 -11.64 1.14 5.41
C ARG A 77 -12.72 0.11 5.74
N ARG A 78 -13.15 -0.70 4.77
CA ARG A 78 -14.16 -1.75 5.02
C ARG A 78 -13.70 -2.80 6.03
N ARG A 79 -12.39 -2.98 6.24
CA ARG A 79 -11.84 -3.91 7.26
C ARG A 79 -11.56 -3.22 8.61
N THR A 80 -11.10 -1.98 8.61
CA THR A 80 -10.80 -1.21 9.84
C THR A 80 -12.02 -0.50 10.42
N ALA A 81 -13.15 -0.42 9.70
CA ALA A 81 -14.42 0.13 10.16
C ALA A 81 -15.06 -0.62 11.36
N SER A 82 -14.41 -1.67 11.89
CA SER A 82 -14.84 -2.30 13.14
C SER A 82 -14.44 -1.50 14.39
N THR A 83 -13.63 -0.43 14.29
CA THR A 83 -13.14 0.32 15.48
C THR A 83 -13.12 1.85 15.37
N VAL A 84 -13.78 2.51 14.40
CA VAL A 84 -13.79 4.00 14.32
C VAL A 84 -15.18 4.58 14.06
N ASP A 85 -15.55 5.56 14.89
CA ASP A 85 -16.88 6.18 14.98
C ASP A 85 -17.27 7.07 13.78
N ALA A 86 -18.56 7.41 13.73
CA ALA A 86 -19.35 7.93 12.61
C ALA A 86 -19.01 9.33 12.03
N GLN A 87 -17.82 9.92 12.26
CA GLN A 87 -17.46 11.25 11.74
C GLN A 87 -16.48 11.24 10.54
N GLY A 88 -16.43 10.15 9.78
CA GLY A 88 -15.50 9.93 8.67
C GLY A 88 -15.25 11.13 7.74
N ALA A 89 -14.03 11.67 7.78
CA ALA A 89 -13.44 12.49 6.71
C ALA A 89 -11.91 12.62 6.88
N GLU A 90 -11.16 11.55 6.61
CA GLU A 90 -9.71 11.67 6.38
C GLU A 90 -9.46 12.03 4.92
N ARG A 91 -8.96 13.25 4.69
CA ARG A 91 -8.51 13.71 3.38
C ARG A 91 -7.17 13.04 3.07
N PRO A 92 -6.95 12.45 1.89
CA PRO A 92 -5.62 11.95 1.52
C PRO A 92 -4.63 13.12 1.53
N VAL A 93 -3.50 12.92 2.22
CA VAL A 93 -2.56 13.97 2.64
C VAL A 93 -1.94 14.74 1.46
N PHE A 94 -2.02 14.23 0.22
CA PHE A 94 -1.36 14.86 -0.93
C PHE A 94 -2.17 14.83 -2.22
N ALA A 95 -3.28 15.56 -2.27
CA ALA A 95 -4.01 15.88 -3.52
C ALA A 95 -3.24 16.84 -4.47
N THR A 96 -1.91 16.94 -4.39
CA THR A 96 -1.10 17.80 -5.27
C THR A 96 0.32 17.26 -5.41
N ILE A 97 0.59 16.60 -6.54
CA ILE A 97 1.90 16.58 -7.22
C ILE A 97 1.62 16.84 -8.70
#